data_AF-A0A7S2CGT9-F1
#
_entry.id   AF-A0A7S2CGT9-F1
#
_cell.length_a   1.000
_cell.length_b   1.000
_cell.length_c   1.000
_cell.angle_alpha   90.00
_cell.angle_beta   90.00
_cell.angle_gamma   90.00
#
_symmetry.space_group_name_H-M   'P 1'
#
loop_
_entity.id
_entity.type
_entity.pdbx_description
1 polymer ?
#
loop_
_entity_poly.entity_id
_entity_poly.type
_entity_poly.pdbx_seq_one_letter_code
_entity_poly.pdbx_strand_id
1 'polypeptide(L)'
;MLAFGWASGDMDLKPKRVYIGGGGELATAREVLKHPSVEEVVMVDLDKMVVDVSREQLHEWSTGCFSDPRLTVHYTDAHAWLNRSDADTGLFDLIIMDIADPFEAGPGIALYTQEFYRIAKSKLTPGGVFVTQSGPGGLLTHTECFTSVHRTLQSVFEHVLPYTAEIPSFGSNWGWNLAFDASGVRNSRLSSSEALEAGSTFKDLSMTSLSTRLKSRVDPGGLRFYDGEGHRGIFHISKPIRDSIALEERIITKDNPVFML
;
A
#
# COMPACT_ATOMS: atom_id res chain seq x y z
N MET A 1 -4.15 4.40 8.06
CA MET A 1 -2.71 4.76 7.97
C MET A 1 -2.33 5.28 6.58
N LEU A 2 -3.23 5.96 5.83
CA LEU A 2 -2.93 6.27 4.42
C LEU A 2 -3.40 7.68 4.05
N ALA A 3 -2.53 8.67 4.20
CA ALA A 3 -2.74 10.00 3.67
C ALA A 3 -1.83 10.20 2.44
N PHE A 4 -2.37 9.94 1.25
CA PHE A 4 -1.62 10.09 0.00
C PHE A 4 -1.64 11.54 -0.49
N GLY A 5 -0.47 12.13 -0.77
CA GLY A 5 -0.38 13.31 -1.62
C GLY A 5 1.07 13.63 -1.94
N TRP A 6 1.39 13.86 -3.20
CA TRP A 6 2.74 14.22 -3.66
C TRP A 6 3.10 15.63 -3.22
N ALA A 7 4.40 15.91 -3.13
CA ALA A 7 4.90 17.24 -2.82
C ALA A 7 5.81 17.73 -3.94
N SER A 8 5.25 18.05 -5.09
CA SER A 8 5.87 19.04 -5.98
C SER A 8 4.78 19.52 -6.92
N GLY A 9 4.19 20.68 -6.59
CA GLY A 9 3.05 21.28 -7.28
C GLY A 9 1.74 20.53 -7.07
N ASP A 10 0.75 21.20 -6.45
CA ASP A 10 -0.72 20.99 -6.56
C ASP A 10 -1.34 19.59 -6.80
N MET A 11 -0.68 18.49 -6.45
CA MET A 11 -1.16 17.12 -6.71
C MET A 11 -1.58 16.43 -5.41
N ASP A 12 -2.70 16.91 -4.89
CA ASP A 12 -3.45 16.33 -3.79
C ASP A 12 -4.23 15.10 -4.32
N LEU A 13 -3.61 13.90 -4.39
CA LEU A 13 -4.27 12.68 -4.89
C LEU A 13 -5.53 12.40 -4.05
N LYS A 14 -6.70 12.54 -4.64
CA LYS A 14 -8.01 12.28 -4.02
C LYS A 14 -8.55 10.97 -4.58
N PRO A 15 -8.12 9.81 -4.04
CA PRO A 15 -8.51 8.52 -4.59
C PRO A 15 -10.02 8.38 -4.53
N LYS A 16 -10.61 7.97 -5.65
CA LYS A 16 -12.04 7.70 -5.79
C LYS A 16 -12.31 6.21 -5.76
N ARG A 17 -11.51 5.44 -6.50
CA ARG A 17 -11.69 4.00 -6.63
C ARG A 17 -10.50 3.25 -6.05
N VAL A 18 -10.75 2.44 -5.04
CA VAL A 18 -9.72 1.72 -4.26
C VAL A 18 -9.92 0.22 -4.37
N TYR A 19 -8.85 -0.50 -4.65
CA TYR A 19 -8.79 -1.96 -4.59
C TYR A 19 -8.02 -2.39 -3.34
N ILE A 20 -8.53 -3.35 -2.60
CA ILE A 20 -7.86 -4.03 -1.48
C ILE A 20 -7.81 -5.52 -1.81
N GLY A 21 -6.61 -6.06 -1.99
CA GLY A 21 -6.40 -7.50 -2.04
C GLY A 21 -6.09 -8.01 -0.63
N GLY A 22 -6.88 -8.94 -0.12
CA GLY A 22 -6.88 -9.36 1.28
C GLY A 22 -7.70 -8.41 2.16
N GLY A 23 -7.20 -8.13 3.37
CA GLY A 23 -7.86 -7.24 4.33
C GLY A 23 -9.11 -7.82 4.98
N GLY A 24 -9.18 -9.16 5.11
CA GLY A 24 -10.34 -9.86 5.66
C GLY A 24 -10.76 -9.43 7.07
N GLU A 25 -9.85 -8.81 7.83
CA GLU A 25 -10.14 -8.19 9.13
C GLU A 25 -10.92 -6.87 9.05
N LEU A 26 -11.07 -6.31 7.84
CA LEU A 26 -11.82 -5.08 7.49
C LEU A 26 -11.21 -3.78 8.02
N ALA A 27 -10.09 -3.83 8.72
CA ALA A 27 -9.42 -2.65 9.27
C ALA A 27 -8.91 -1.75 8.14
N THR A 28 -8.36 -2.34 7.08
CA THR A 28 -7.90 -1.60 5.92
C THR A 28 -9.06 -0.90 5.21
N ALA A 29 -10.20 -1.59 5.00
CA ALA A 29 -11.40 -0.98 4.46
C ALA A 29 -11.92 0.17 5.36
N ARG A 30 -11.98 -0.04 6.69
CA ARG A 30 -12.37 1.00 7.66
C ARG A 30 -11.53 2.26 7.51
N GLU A 31 -10.21 2.14 7.37
CA GLU A 31 -9.34 3.31 7.20
C GLU A 31 -9.55 4.01 5.85
N VAL A 32 -9.71 3.25 4.76
CA VAL A 32 -9.98 3.82 3.42
C VAL A 32 -11.30 4.58 3.41
N LEU A 33 -12.35 4.02 4.01
CA LEU A 33 -13.69 4.63 4.04
C LEU A 33 -13.75 5.93 4.84
N LYS A 34 -12.76 6.25 5.69
CA LYS A 34 -12.69 7.56 6.34
C LYS A 34 -12.44 8.72 5.35
N HIS A 35 -11.96 8.42 4.14
CA HIS A 35 -11.67 9.44 3.12
C HIS A 35 -12.95 9.78 2.32
N PRO A 36 -13.39 11.05 2.30
CA PRO A 36 -14.63 11.46 1.63
C PRO A 36 -14.50 11.50 0.09
N SER A 37 -13.27 11.52 -0.45
CA SER A 37 -13.05 11.40 -1.89
C SER A 37 -13.33 10.01 -2.43
N VAL A 38 -13.30 8.99 -1.57
CA VAL A 38 -13.51 7.60 -1.97
C VAL A 38 -14.98 7.41 -2.31
N GLU A 39 -15.22 6.95 -3.54
CA GLU A 39 -16.52 6.66 -4.14
C GLU A 39 -16.79 5.15 -4.17
N GLU A 40 -15.74 4.33 -4.30
CA GLU A 40 -15.84 2.86 -4.35
C GLU A 40 -14.60 2.19 -3.73
N VAL A 41 -14.84 1.17 -2.90
CA VAL A 41 -13.84 0.27 -2.33
C VAL A 41 -14.20 -1.15 -2.73
N VAL A 42 -13.33 -1.77 -3.51
CA VAL A 42 -13.43 -3.19 -3.85
C VAL A 42 -12.44 -3.96 -2.98
N MET A 43 -12.95 -4.78 -2.07
CA MET A 43 -12.15 -5.67 -1.23
C MET A 43 -12.28 -7.11 -1.74
N VAL A 44 -11.16 -7.78 -1.99
CA VAL A 44 -11.14 -9.15 -2.49
C VAL A 44 -10.32 -10.01 -1.53
N ASP A 45 -11.00 -10.84 -0.77
CA ASP A 45 -10.37 -11.78 0.17
C ASP A 45 -10.66 -13.22 -0.25
N LEU A 46 -9.71 -14.12 -0.05
CA LEU A 46 -9.86 -15.53 -0.39
C LEU A 46 -10.80 -16.25 0.58
N ASP A 47 -10.77 -15.89 1.86
CA ASP A 47 -11.44 -16.62 2.92
C ASP A 47 -12.64 -15.85 3.48
N LYS A 48 -13.84 -16.24 3.02
CA LYS A 48 -15.10 -15.70 3.53
C LYS A 48 -15.25 -15.88 5.04
N MET A 49 -14.70 -16.96 5.61
CA MET A 49 -14.80 -17.24 7.05
C MET A 49 -14.07 -16.17 7.86
N VAL A 50 -12.88 -15.75 7.42
CA VAL A 50 -12.11 -14.67 8.06
C VAL A 50 -12.93 -13.37 8.09
N VAL A 51 -13.59 -13.04 6.97
CA VAL A 51 -14.44 -11.85 6.87
C VAL A 51 -15.67 -11.94 7.77
N ASP A 52 -16.36 -13.08 7.80
CA ASP A 52 -17.54 -13.28 8.64
C ASP A 52 -17.17 -13.21 10.13
N VAL A 53 -16.10 -13.89 10.54
CA VAL A 53 -15.60 -13.84 11.92
C VAL A 53 -15.18 -12.43 12.30
N SER A 54 -14.51 -11.70 11.39
CA SER A 54 -14.08 -10.33 11.68
C SER A 54 -15.25 -9.35 11.79
N ARG A 55 -16.31 -9.56 11.00
CA ARG A 55 -17.56 -8.82 11.15
C ARG A 55 -18.21 -9.07 12.51
N GLU A 56 -18.23 -10.33 12.95
CA GLU A 56 -18.99 -10.78 14.11
C GLU A 56 -18.24 -10.62 15.44
N GLN A 57 -16.92 -10.72 15.43
CA GLN A 57 -16.09 -10.79 16.65
C GLN A 57 -15.11 -9.62 16.77
N LEU A 58 -14.75 -8.99 15.66
CA LEU A 58 -13.71 -7.96 15.59
C LEU A 58 -14.32 -6.58 15.32
N HIS A 59 -15.29 -6.19 16.15
CA HIS A 59 -16.08 -4.99 15.93
C HIS A 59 -15.22 -3.71 15.86
N GLU A 60 -14.15 -3.60 16.65
CA GLU A 60 -13.24 -2.45 16.59
C GLU A 60 -12.60 -2.29 15.21
N TRP A 61 -12.42 -3.39 14.48
CA TRP A 61 -11.85 -3.42 13.14
C TRP A 61 -12.88 -3.24 12.03
N SER A 62 -14.07 -3.84 12.18
CA SER A 62 -15.09 -3.90 11.12
C SER A 62 -16.21 -2.86 11.22
N THR A 63 -16.33 -2.14 12.33
CA THR A 63 -17.43 -1.19 12.58
C THR A 63 -17.59 -0.19 11.43
N GLY A 64 -18.83 -0.08 10.92
CA GLY A 64 -19.21 0.85 9.87
C GLY A 64 -18.93 0.37 8.43
N CYS A 65 -18.10 -0.66 8.24
CA CYS A 65 -17.70 -1.11 6.90
C CYS A 65 -18.88 -1.66 6.07
N PHE A 66 -19.63 -2.62 6.61
CA PHE A 66 -20.73 -3.27 5.87
C PHE A 66 -21.98 -2.40 5.69
N SER A 67 -22.13 -1.35 6.49
CA SER A 67 -23.19 -0.36 6.31
C SER A 67 -22.82 0.72 5.29
N ASP A 68 -21.54 0.82 4.91
CA ASP A 68 -21.08 1.81 3.95
C ASP A 68 -21.34 1.31 2.51
N PRO A 69 -22.18 2.01 1.73
CA PRO A 69 -22.53 1.57 0.39
C PRO A 69 -21.36 1.62 -0.60
N ARG A 70 -20.23 2.23 -0.23
CA ARG A 70 -19.02 2.29 -1.06
C ARG A 70 -18.22 1.00 -1.02
N LEU A 71 -18.43 0.12 -0.03
CA LEU A 71 -17.68 -1.13 0.11
C LEU A 71 -18.38 -2.29 -0.60
N THR A 72 -17.67 -2.92 -1.52
CA THR A 72 -18.05 -4.22 -2.11
C THR A 72 -16.99 -5.27 -1.75
N VAL A 73 -17.42 -6.41 -1.22
CA VAL A 73 -16.53 -7.52 -0.86
C VAL A 73 -16.74 -8.70 -1.80
N HIS A 74 -15.65 -9.20 -2.39
CA HIS A 74 -15.63 -10.44 -3.18
C HIS A 74 -14.83 -11.51 -2.45
N TYR A 75 -15.37 -12.73 -2.44
CA TYR A 75 -14.74 -13.88 -1.80
C TYR A 75 -14.10 -14.78 -2.86
N THR A 76 -12.91 -14.41 -3.33
CA THR A 76 -12.21 -15.08 -4.43
C THR A 76 -10.71 -14.75 -4.40
N ASP A 77 -9.92 -15.42 -5.25
CA ASP A 77 -8.51 -15.10 -5.46
C ASP A 77 -8.31 -13.66 -5.97
N ALA A 78 -7.56 -12.87 -5.20
CA ALA A 78 -7.26 -11.46 -5.48
C ALA A 78 -6.46 -11.28 -6.77
N HIS A 79 -5.55 -12.21 -7.08
CA HIS A 79 -4.76 -12.16 -8.31
C HIS A 79 -5.66 -12.33 -9.54
N ALA A 80 -6.51 -13.37 -9.54
CA ALA A 80 -7.45 -13.66 -10.60
C ALA A 80 -8.47 -12.53 -10.78
N TRP A 81 -9.02 -11.99 -9.68
CA TRP A 81 -9.99 -10.90 -9.75
C TRP A 81 -9.38 -9.66 -10.40
N LEU A 82 -8.19 -9.24 -9.95
CA LEU A 82 -7.52 -8.05 -10.48
C LEU A 82 -7.11 -8.21 -11.95
N ASN A 83 -6.78 -9.43 -12.38
CA ASN A 83 -6.38 -9.74 -13.76
C ASN A 83 -7.57 -9.91 -14.74
N ARG A 84 -8.81 -9.76 -14.28
CA ARG A 84 -9.99 -9.83 -15.16
C ARG A 84 -9.93 -8.75 -16.24
N SER A 85 -10.49 -9.07 -17.41
CA SER A 85 -10.50 -8.18 -18.58
C SER A 85 -11.88 -7.61 -18.89
N ASP A 86 -12.85 -7.77 -17.98
CA ASP A 86 -14.18 -7.18 -18.14
C ASP A 86 -14.17 -5.67 -17.84
N ALA A 87 -15.17 -4.96 -18.39
CA ALA A 87 -15.32 -3.52 -18.24
C ALA A 87 -15.49 -3.11 -16.76
N ASP A 88 -16.03 -4.01 -15.93
CA ASP A 88 -16.35 -3.76 -14.52
C ASP A 88 -15.10 -3.71 -13.63
N THR A 89 -14.00 -4.36 -14.04
CA THR A 89 -12.74 -4.31 -13.28
C THR A 89 -12.15 -2.91 -13.30
N GLY A 90 -12.25 -2.17 -14.41
CA GLY A 90 -11.80 -0.77 -14.53
C GLY A 90 -10.33 -0.51 -14.14
N LEU A 91 -10.03 0.75 -13.84
CA LEU A 91 -8.77 1.20 -13.23
C LEU A 91 -9.02 1.64 -11.78
N PHE A 92 -7.95 1.67 -10.98
CA PHE A 92 -7.97 2.08 -9.58
C PHE A 92 -7.00 3.25 -9.34
N ASP A 93 -7.40 4.19 -8.49
CA ASP A 93 -6.49 5.26 -8.03
C ASP A 93 -5.53 4.76 -6.95
N LEU A 94 -5.93 3.69 -6.27
CA LEU A 94 -5.17 3.09 -5.19
C LEU A 94 -5.38 1.57 -5.17
N ILE A 95 -4.29 0.83 -5.17
CA ILE A 95 -4.26 -0.61 -4.94
C ILE A 95 -3.52 -0.85 -3.63
N ILE A 96 -4.17 -1.50 -2.67
CA ILE A 96 -3.60 -1.92 -1.39
C ILE A 96 -3.54 -3.44 -1.37
N MET A 97 -2.37 -4.01 -1.13
CA MET A 97 -2.21 -5.43 -0.86
C MET A 97 -1.98 -5.62 0.64
N ASP A 98 -3.00 -6.16 1.29
CA ASP A 98 -3.03 -6.48 2.72
C ASP A 98 -3.18 -7.99 2.88
N ILE A 99 -2.09 -8.68 2.53
CA ILE A 99 -2.03 -10.13 2.37
C ILE A 99 -1.00 -10.68 3.34
N ALA A 100 -1.18 -11.95 3.74
CA ALA A 100 -0.21 -12.64 4.56
C ALA A 100 1.16 -12.70 3.86
N ASP A 101 2.22 -12.73 4.67
CA ASP A 101 3.59 -12.82 4.20
C ASP A 101 3.84 -14.02 3.27
N PRO A 102 4.82 -13.93 2.36
CA PRO A 102 5.12 -15.00 1.42
C PRO A 102 5.78 -16.18 2.14
N PHE A 103 5.01 -17.13 2.65
CA PHE A 103 5.52 -18.40 3.18
C PHE A 103 5.55 -19.48 2.10
N GLU A 104 6.45 -20.47 2.25
CA GLU A 104 6.51 -21.62 1.36
C GLU A 104 5.17 -22.37 1.33
N ALA A 105 4.69 -22.71 0.13
CA ALA A 105 3.37 -23.29 -0.13
C ALA A 105 2.14 -22.42 0.26
N GLY A 106 2.34 -21.18 0.70
CA GLY A 106 1.25 -20.24 0.97
C GLY A 106 0.64 -19.65 -0.31
N PRO A 107 -0.67 -19.35 -0.34
CA PRO A 107 -1.32 -18.75 -1.52
C PRO A 107 -0.81 -17.33 -1.82
N GLY A 108 -0.23 -16.64 -0.82
CA GLY A 108 0.22 -15.26 -0.93
C GLY A 108 1.43 -15.04 -1.83
N ILE A 109 2.27 -16.05 -2.07
CA ILE A 109 3.54 -15.87 -2.82
C ILE A 109 3.31 -15.28 -4.23
N ALA A 110 2.25 -15.70 -4.90
CA ALA A 110 1.93 -15.24 -6.25
C ALA A 110 1.70 -13.72 -6.31
N LEU A 111 1.22 -13.12 -5.21
CA LEU A 111 0.90 -11.70 -5.08
C LEU A 111 2.13 -10.83 -4.73
N TYR A 112 3.30 -11.44 -4.53
CA TYR A 112 4.57 -10.72 -4.33
C TYR A 112 5.49 -10.74 -5.57
N THR A 113 5.04 -11.36 -6.65
CA THR A 113 5.85 -11.57 -7.86
C THR A 113 5.91 -10.33 -8.76
N GLN A 114 7.00 -10.19 -9.51
CA GLN A 114 7.16 -9.18 -10.55
C GLN A 114 6.01 -9.21 -11.56
N GLU A 115 5.57 -10.41 -11.94
CA GLU A 115 4.45 -10.65 -12.85
C GLU A 115 3.15 -10.08 -12.30
N PHE A 116 2.86 -10.31 -11.02
CA PHE A 116 1.70 -9.72 -10.37
C PHE A 116 1.79 -8.19 -10.31
N TYR A 117 2.96 -7.64 -9.94
CA TYR A 117 3.12 -6.19 -9.89
C TYR A 117 2.94 -5.53 -11.26
N ARG A 118 3.31 -6.19 -12.37
CA ARG A 118 3.00 -5.68 -13.71
C ARG A 118 1.48 -5.65 -13.97
N ILE A 119 0.75 -6.66 -13.53
CA ILE A 119 -0.72 -6.69 -13.61
C ILE A 119 -1.30 -5.55 -12.77
N ALA A 120 -0.92 -5.43 -11.50
CA ALA A 120 -1.40 -4.38 -10.61
C ALA A 120 -1.12 -2.98 -11.19
N LYS A 121 0.10 -2.76 -11.72
CA LYS A 121 0.46 -1.51 -12.41
C LYS A 121 -0.46 -1.20 -13.59
N SER A 122 -0.80 -2.20 -14.40
CA SER A 122 -1.72 -2.03 -15.55
C SER A 122 -3.16 -1.69 -15.15
N LYS A 123 -3.51 -1.91 -13.88
CA LYS A 123 -4.82 -1.61 -13.28
C LYS A 123 -4.85 -0.31 -12.50
N LEU A 124 -3.76 0.45 -12.49
CA LEU A 124 -3.74 1.79 -11.90
C LEU A 124 -4.15 2.85 -12.93
N THR A 125 -4.86 3.87 -12.46
CA THR A 125 -5.03 5.12 -13.20
C THR A 125 -3.68 5.81 -13.41
N PRO A 126 -3.54 6.71 -14.40
CA PRO A 126 -2.36 7.57 -14.46
C PRO A 126 -2.18 8.34 -13.15
N GLY A 127 -1.10 8.07 -12.42
CA GLY A 127 -0.84 8.67 -11.10
C GLY A 127 -1.43 7.91 -9.92
N GLY A 128 -2.04 6.77 -10.19
CA GLY A 128 -2.46 5.82 -9.18
C GLY A 128 -1.27 5.25 -8.40
N VAL A 129 -1.57 4.80 -7.19
CA VAL A 129 -0.57 4.35 -6.23
C VAL A 129 -0.80 2.89 -5.86
N PHE A 130 0.28 2.14 -5.76
CA PHE A 130 0.29 0.80 -5.20
C PHE A 130 0.92 0.83 -3.80
N VAL A 131 0.34 0.12 -2.84
CA VAL A 131 0.92 -0.09 -1.51
C VAL A 131 0.80 -1.55 -1.14
N THR A 132 1.86 -2.13 -0.58
CA THR A 132 1.80 -3.46 0.01
C THR A 132 2.48 -3.50 1.37
N GLN A 133 1.90 -4.24 2.30
CA GLN A 133 2.65 -4.73 3.45
C GLN A 133 3.81 -5.63 2.93
N SER A 134 4.97 -5.56 3.55
CA SER A 134 6.22 -6.14 3.03
C SER A 134 6.99 -6.94 4.09
N GLY A 135 6.30 -7.45 5.11
CA GLY A 135 6.86 -8.26 6.20
C GLY A 135 7.69 -7.46 7.22
N PRO A 136 8.51 -8.14 8.03
CA PRO A 136 9.37 -7.51 9.03
C PRO A 136 10.30 -6.47 8.43
N GLY A 137 10.28 -5.26 9.00
CA GLY A 137 11.18 -4.14 8.70
C GLY A 137 12.18 -3.88 9.83
N GLY A 138 12.39 -4.87 10.72
CA GLY A 138 13.30 -4.78 11.86
C GLY A 138 14.76 -4.82 11.44
N LEU A 139 15.64 -4.26 12.28
CA LEU A 139 17.09 -4.21 12.01
C LEU A 139 17.70 -5.59 11.71
N LEU A 140 17.15 -6.66 12.31
CA LEU A 140 17.66 -8.03 12.14
C LEU A 140 16.90 -8.84 11.08
N THR A 141 15.67 -8.44 10.75
CA THR A 141 14.71 -9.27 9.99
C THR A 141 14.32 -8.66 8.63
N HIS A 142 14.70 -7.41 8.35
CA HIS A 142 14.37 -6.70 7.11
C HIS A 142 14.85 -7.39 5.82
N THR A 143 15.82 -8.28 5.88
CA THR A 143 16.33 -9.02 4.71
C THR A 143 15.55 -10.31 4.44
N GLU A 144 14.58 -10.70 5.26
CA GLU A 144 13.75 -11.88 5.03
C GLU A 144 12.92 -11.71 3.75
N CYS A 145 12.09 -10.66 3.71
CA CYS A 145 11.34 -10.32 2.49
C CYS A 145 11.25 -8.82 2.20
N PHE A 146 11.35 -7.92 3.19
CA PHE A 146 11.12 -6.48 2.99
C PHE A 146 12.00 -5.87 1.91
N THR A 147 13.30 -6.19 1.90
CA THR A 147 14.22 -5.73 0.84
C THR A 147 13.88 -6.33 -0.52
N SER A 148 13.58 -7.63 -0.60
CA SER A 148 13.24 -8.30 -1.87
C SER A 148 11.91 -7.81 -2.46
N VAL A 149 10.91 -7.53 -1.62
CA VAL A 149 9.65 -6.92 -2.04
C VAL A 149 9.90 -5.52 -2.60
N HIS A 150 10.72 -4.71 -1.92
CA HIS A 150 11.13 -3.40 -2.41
C HIS A 150 11.82 -3.49 -3.78
N ARG A 151 12.81 -4.37 -3.91
CA ARG A 151 13.57 -4.57 -5.15
C ARG A 151 12.69 -5.07 -6.30
N THR A 152 11.73 -5.95 -6.00
CA THR A 152 10.78 -6.46 -6.99
C THR A 152 9.87 -5.35 -7.49
N LEU A 153 9.35 -4.48 -6.61
CA LEU A 153 8.58 -3.30 -7.01
C LEU A 153 9.40 -2.33 -7.87
N GLN A 154 10.68 -2.11 -7.55
CA GLN A 154 11.57 -1.24 -8.34
C GLN A 154 11.79 -1.75 -9.77
N SER A 155 11.63 -3.04 -10.00
CA SER A 155 11.73 -3.62 -11.34
C SER A 155 10.49 -3.35 -12.22
N VAL A 156 9.42 -2.79 -11.64
CA VAL A 156 8.13 -2.56 -12.29
C VAL A 156 7.70 -1.09 -12.26
N PHE A 157 7.89 -0.39 -11.14
CA PHE A 157 7.49 1.01 -10.94
C PHE A 157 8.66 1.97 -11.03
N GLU A 158 8.42 3.20 -11.49
CA GLU A 158 9.47 4.24 -11.58
C GLU A 158 9.97 4.66 -10.19
N HIS A 159 9.07 4.70 -9.21
CA HIS A 159 9.38 5.12 -7.85
C HIS A 159 8.83 4.13 -6.83
N VAL A 160 9.66 3.80 -5.84
CA VAL A 160 9.29 2.96 -4.70
C VAL A 160 9.81 3.59 -3.42
N LEU A 161 8.92 3.81 -2.45
CA LEU A 161 9.21 4.43 -1.16
C LEU A 161 8.97 3.40 -0.05
N PRO A 162 10.04 2.88 0.58
CA PRO A 162 9.93 2.00 1.73
C PRO A 162 9.63 2.82 2.99
N TYR A 163 8.81 2.30 3.88
CA TYR A 163 8.60 2.85 5.21
C TYR A 163 8.36 1.75 6.23
N THR A 164 8.65 2.05 7.49
CA THR A 164 8.49 1.10 8.60
C THR A 164 7.85 1.77 9.81
N ALA A 165 7.08 1.01 10.58
CA ALA A 165 6.52 1.44 11.84
C ALA A 165 6.62 0.31 12.87
N GLU A 166 6.80 0.67 14.14
CA GLU A 166 6.80 -0.31 15.22
C GLU A 166 5.37 -0.81 15.46
N ILE A 167 5.19 -2.13 15.42
CA ILE A 167 3.91 -2.78 15.74
C ILE A 167 4.13 -3.59 17.02
N PRO A 168 3.71 -3.07 18.20
CA PRO A 168 4.05 -3.69 19.48
C PRO A 168 3.64 -5.16 19.60
N SER A 169 2.48 -5.54 19.06
CA SER A 169 2.00 -6.92 19.06
C SER A 169 2.84 -7.87 18.19
N PHE A 170 3.60 -7.35 17.23
CA PHE A 170 4.50 -8.13 16.38
C PHE A 170 5.94 -8.14 16.91
N GLY A 171 6.22 -7.38 17.97
CA GLY A 171 7.54 -7.35 18.62
C GLY A 171 8.68 -6.76 17.77
N SER A 172 8.37 -6.12 16.64
CA SER A 172 9.37 -5.51 15.76
C SER A 172 8.77 -4.42 14.86
N ASN A 173 9.63 -3.71 14.13
CA ASN A 173 9.19 -2.87 13.02
C ASN A 173 8.57 -3.74 11.93
N TRP A 174 7.41 -3.32 11.44
CA TRP A 174 6.81 -3.85 10.23
C TRP A 174 7.09 -2.94 9.04
N GLY A 175 7.22 -3.51 7.86
CA GLY A 175 7.60 -2.83 6.63
C GLY A 175 6.46 -2.72 5.63
N TRP A 176 6.45 -1.62 4.89
CA TRP A 176 5.58 -1.41 3.74
C TRP A 176 6.35 -0.75 2.61
N ASN A 177 5.86 -0.96 1.39
CA ASN A 177 6.36 -0.28 0.21
C ASN A 177 5.21 0.41 -0.52
N LEU A 178 5.42 1.69 -0.83
CA LEU A 178 4.56 2.48 -1.71
C LEU A 178 5.23 2.57 -3.09
N ALA A 179 4.51 2.35 -4.17
CA ALA A 179 5.04 2.39 -5.53
C ALA A 179 4.10 3.13 -6.50
N PHE A 180 4.68 3.86 -7.46
CA PHE A 180 3.94 4.70 -8.41
C PHE A 180 4.83 5.10 -9.60
N ASP A 181 4.18 5.60 -10.66
CA ASP A 181 4.84 6.19 -11.82
C ASP A 181 4.60 7.71 -11.89
N ALA A 182 5.59 8.45 -12.38
CA ALA A 182 5.49 9.89 -12.60
C ALA A 182 4.58 10.25 -13.78
N SER A 183 4.16 9.29 -14.59
CA SER A 183 3.32 9.50 -15.78
C SER A 183 1.92 10.07 -15.46
N GLY A 184 1.42 9.97 -14.22
CA GLY A 184 0.23 10.69 -13.77
C GLY A 184 0.45 12.15 -13.40
N VAL A 185 1.70 12.58 -13.25
CA VAL A 185 2.12 13.96 -12.98
C VAL A 185 2.11 14.81 -14.26
N ARG A 186 1.73 14.21 -15.40
CA ARG A 186 1.71 14.80 -16.76
C ARG A 186 0.67 15.92 -17.01
N ASN A 187 0.28 16.67 -15.98
CA ASN A 187 -0.19 18.04 -16.20
C ASN A 187 0.91 19.09 -15.91
N SER A 188 2.10 18.67 -15.48
CA SER A 188 3.30 19.50 -15.47
C SER A 188 4.46 18.76 -16.14
N ARG A 189 5.27 19.51 -16.89
CA ARG A 189 6.40 19.03 -17.70
C ARG A 189 7.60 18.62 -16.82
N LEU A 190 7.42 17.65 -15.93
CA LEU A 190 8.48 17.24 -15.03
C LEU A 190 9.45 16.26 -15.72
N SER A 191 10.73 16.61 -15.64
CA SER A 191 11.89 15.80 -15.98
C SER A 191 12.11 14.67 -14.95
N SER A 192 12.95 13.68 -15.28
CA SER A 192 13.28 12.56 -14.38
C SER A 192 13.90 13.00 -13.04
N SER A 193 14.56 14.16 -12.98
CA SER A 193 15.06 14.74 -11.72
C SER A 193 13.93 15.30 -10.85
N GLU A 194 12.91 15.91 -11.45
CA GLU A 194 11.75 16.47 -10.71
C GLU A 194 10.82 15.36 -10.18
N ALA A 195 10.81 14.19 -10.83
CA ALA A 195 10.11 13.00 -10.33
C ALA A 195 10.85 12.35 -9.14
N LEU A 196 12.18 12.34 -9.16
CA LEU A 196 13.02 11.93 -8.02
C LEU A 196 12.84 12.91 -6.84
N GLU A 197 12.76 14.21 -7.13
CA GLU A 197 12.37 15.24 -6.15
C GLU A 197 10.94 15.03 -5.63
N ALA A 198 9.99 14.57 -6.45
CA ALA A 198 8.64 14.26 -5.98
C ALA A 198 8.63 13.14 -4.91
N GLY A 199 9.50 12.12 -5.06
CA GLY A 199 9.69 11.06 -4.09
C GLY A 199 10.38 11.53 -2.80
N SER A 200 11.42 12.38 -2.89
CA SER A 200 12.05 12.97 -1.70
C SER A 200 11.08 13.90 -0.97
N THR A 201 10.34 14.72 -1.71
CA THR A 201 9.41 15.65 -1.11
C THR A 201 8.16 14.96 -0.54
N PHE A 202 7.78 13.77 -1.04
CA PHE A 202 6.77 12.95 -0.36
C PHE A 202 7.25 12.55 1.04
N LYS A 203 8.48 12.03 1.16
CA LYS A 203 9.09 11.69 2.46
C LYS A 203 9.25 12.91 3.38
N ASP A 204 9.52 14.06 2.77
CA ASP A 204 9.77 15.34 3.45
C ASP A 204 8.57 16.29 3.41
N LEU A 205 7.36 15.74 3.24
CA LEU A 205 6.13 16.52 3.29
C LEU A 205 6.12 17.40 4.52
N SER A 206 5.99 18.71 4.32
CA SER A 206 6.02 19.63 5.45
C SER A 206 4.87 19.31 6.40
N MET A 207 5.14 19.39 7.70
CA MET A 207 4.17 19.20 8.78
C MET A 207 2.86 19.92 8.52
N THR A 208 2.96 21.17 8.07
CA THR A 208 1.83 22.04 7.77
C THR A 208 1.04 21.56 6.55
N SER A 209 1.72 21.12 5.48
CA SER A 209 1.07 20.58 4.28
C SER A 209 0.30 19.31 4.59
N LEU A 210 0.94 18.35 5.26
CA LEU A 210 0.29 17.09 5.60
C LEU A 210 -0.85 17.29 6.60
N SER A 211 -0.67 18.13 7.63
CA SER A 211 -1.74 18.43 8.59
C SER A 211 -2.96 19.10 7.92
N THR A 212 -2.72 19.96 6.93
CA THR A 212 -3.80 20.60 6.15
C THR A 212 -4.55 19.57 5.33
N ARG A 213 -3.81 18.67 4.66
CA ARG A 213 -4.41 17.56 3.90
C ARG A 213 -5.22 16.63 4.78
N LEU A 214 -4.65 16.18 5.90
CA LEU A 214 -5.34 15.36 6.89
C LEU A 214 -6.65 16.03 7.31
N LYS A 215 -6.61 17.29 7.78
CA LYS A 215 -7.82 18.06 8.15
C LYS A 215 -8.88 18.13 7.07
N SER A 216 -8.48 18.19 5.80
CA SER A 216 -9.41 18.26 4.67
C SER A 216 -10.00 16.91 4.24
N ARG A 217 -9.49 15.79 4.76
CA ARG A 217 -9.75 14.44 4.23
C ARG A 217 -10.16 13.42 5.28
N VAL A 218 -9.79 13.63 6.53
CA VAL A 218 -10.02 12.68 7.61
C VAL A 218 -10.12 13.50 8.88
N ASP A 219 -10.98 13.13 9.82
CA ASP A 219 -10.95 13.76 11.13
C ASP A 219 -9.58 13.49 11.79
N PRO A 220 -8.70 14.50 11.94
CA PRO A 220 -7.37 14.28 12.48
C PRO A 220 -7.42 13.93 13.97
N GLY A 221 -8.48 14.36 14.68
CA GLY A 221 -8.72 13.97 16.07
C GLY A 221 -9.03 12.48 16.23
N GLY A 222 -9.43 11.81 15.13
CA GLY A 222 -9.68 10.37 15.08
C GLY A 222 -8.46 9.52 14.68
N LEU A 223 -7.33 10.13 14.31
CA LEU A 223 -6.09 9.40 13.98
C LEU A 223 -5.24 9.22 15.23
N ARG A 224 -4.94 7.96 15.57
CA ARG A 224 -4.23 7.60 16.82
C ARG A 224 -2.71 7.43 16.67
N PHE A 225 -2.25 7.22 15.44
CA PHE A 225 -0.85 6.94 15.13
C PHE A 225 -0.25 7.90 14.10
N TYR A 226 -1.05 8.31 13.11
CA TYR A 226 -0.54 9.00 11.93
C TYR A 226 -0.82 10.49 11.98
N ASP A 227 0.22 11.29 12.06
CA ASP A 227 0.22 12.73 11.91
C ASP A 227 1.40 13.17 11.01
N GLY A 228 1.71 14.46 10.98
CA GLY A 228 2.84 14.95 10.19
C GLY A 228 4.22 14.41 10.65
N GLU A 229 4.45 14.30 11.96
CA GLU A 229 5.76 13.92 12.50
C GLU A 229 5.92 12.41 12.35
N GLY A 230 4.86 11.66 12.67
CA GLY A 230 4.77 10.23 12.44
C GLY A 230 5.00 9.87 10.98
N HIS A 231 4.43 10.62 10.03
CA HIS A 231 4.70 10.42 8.61
C HIS A 231 6.19 10.55 8.28
N ARG A 232 6.84 11.64 8.67
CA ARG A 232 8.27 11.80 8.41
C ARG A 232 9.08 10.69 9.08
N GLY A 233 8.73 10.35 10.32
CA GLY A 233 9.37 9.30 11.10
C GLY A 233 9.36 7.94 10.39
N ILE A 234 8.21 7.48 9.91
CA ILE A 234 8.09 6.15 9.29
C ILE A 234 8.87 6.02 7.96
N PHE A 235 9.06 7.13 7.22
CA PHE A 235 9.82 7.14 5.97
C PHE A 235 11.33 7.30 6.16
N HIS A 236 11.79 7.71 7.34
CA HIS A 236 13.22 7.90 7.67
C HIS A 236 13.83 6.65 8.31
N ILE A 237 13.92 5.59 7.51
CA ILE A 237 14.48 4.31 7.92
C ILE A 237 16.00 4.37 8.21
N SER A 238 16.44 3.52 9.14
CA SER A 238 17.83 3.50 9.64
C SER A 238 18.84 3.20 8.54
N LYS A 239 20.09 3.70 8.70
CA LYS A 239 21.15 3.52 7.70
C LYS A 239 21.40 2.05 7.32
N PRO A 240 21.54 1.10 8.27
CA PRO A 240 21.76 -0.30 7.90
C PRO A 240 20.67 -0.89 7.00
N ILE A 241 19.40 -0.56 7.27
CA ILE A 241 18.27 -1.02 6.44
C ILE A 241 18.34 -0.40 5.04
N ARG A 242 18.67 0.91 4.94
CA ARG A 242 18.87 1.57 3.64
C ARG A 242 20.00 0.95 2.83
N ASP A 243 21.10 0.59 3.49
CA ASP A 243 22.24 -0.06 2.86
C ASP A 243 21.84 -1.46 2.34
N SER A 244 21.10 -2.26 3.13
CA SER A 244 20.57 -3.55 2.68
C SER A 244 19.58 -3.44 1.52
N ILE A 245 18.69 -2.43 1.51
CA ILE A 245 17.80 -2.16 0.38
C ILE A 245 18.61 -1.88 -0.89
N ALA A 246 19.67 -1.08 -0.79
CA ALA A 246 20.51 -0.72 -1.94
C ALA A 246 21.32 -1.90 -2.49
N LEU A 247 21.64 -2.88 -1.64
CA LEU A 247 22.40 -4.08 -2.00
C LEU A 247 21.52 -5.26 -2.45
N GLU A 248 20.20 -5.16 -2.32
CA GLU A 248 19.29 -6.25 -2.67
C GLU A 248 19.22 -6.46 -4.19
N GLU A 249 19.49 -7.69 -4.63
CA GLU A 249 19.43 -8.08 -6.03
C GLU A 249 18.26 -9.04 -6.33
N ARG A 250 17.67 -9.66 -5.30
CA ARG A 250 16.60 -10.64 -5.48
C ARG A 250 15.35 -9.96 -6.03
N ILE A 251 14.88 -10.48 -7.17
CA ILE A 251 13.57 -10.18 -7.74
C ILE A 251 12.72 -11.43 -7.56
N ILE A 252 11.56 -11.25 -6.92
CA ILE A 252 10.58 -12.30 -6.71
C ILE A 252 9.87 -12.54 -8.04
N THR A 253 10.01 -13.74 -8.60
CA THR A 253 9.27 -14.17 -9.80
C THR A 253 8.56 -15.48 -9.51
N LYS A 254 7.69 -15.93 -10.42
CA LYS A 254 7.04 -17.24 -10.27
C LYS A 254 8.07 -18.38 -10.24
N ASP A 255 9.15 -18.24 -11.00
CA ASP A 255 10.21 -19.24 -11.12
C ASP A 255 11.29 -19.12 -10.02
N ASN A 256 11.37 -17.96 -9.36
CA ASN A 256 12.32 -17.68 -8.29
C ASN A 256 11.61 -16.96 -7.13
N PRO A 257 10.77 -17.66 -6.36
CA PRO A 257 10.09 -17.09 -5.20
C PRO A 257 11.08 -16.78 -4.06
N VAL A 258 10.76 -15.77 -3.25
CA VAL A 258 11.44 -15.52 -1.97
C VAL A 258 10.42 -15.77 -0.87
N PHE A 259 10.81 -16.59 0.10
CA PHE A 259 9.98 -16.92 1.24
C PHE A 259 10.49 -16.23 2.49
N MET A 260 9.55 -15.81 3.33
CA MET A 260 9.84 -15.52 4.73
C MET A 260 10.20 -16.82 5.43
N LEU A 261 11.25 -16.77 6.25
CA LEU A 261 11.80 -17.91 7.00
C LEU A 261 11.17 -18.06 8.37
#